data_AF-A0A1E3S7Z0-F1
#
_entry.id   AF-A0A1E3S7Z0-F1
#
_cell.length_a   1.000
_cell.length_b   1.000
_cell.length_c   1.000
_cell.angle_alpha   90.00
_cell.angle_beta   90.00
_cell.angle_gamma   90.00
#
_symmetry.space_group_name_H-M   'P 1'
#
loop_
_entity.id
_entity.type
_entity.pdbx_description
1 polymer ?
#
loop_
_entity_poly.entity_id
_entity_poly.type
_entity_poly.pdbx_seq_one_letter_code
_entity_poly.pdbx_strand_id
1 'polypeptide(L)'
;MSVVIDDDVAFLREQIDVLKQLGRRESVSEGEIYDFSIRWGTALAGRLPRLVHYSSLQLLDVPGQHEFESLCGEFRALSDVIDRFGLARPQLH
;
A
#
# COMPACT_ATOMS: atom_id res chain seq x y z
N MET A 1 -8.87 20.89 11.90
CA MET A 1 -9.45 19.56 12.17
C MET A 1 -8.62 18.60 11.33
N SER A 2 -7.81 17.74 11.96
CA SER A 2 -7.03 16.72 11.24
C SER A 2 -7.87 15.47 11.02
N VAL A 3 -7.65 14.78 9.91
CA VAL A 3 -8.32 13.50 9.63
C VAL A 3 -7.51 12.36 10.25
N VAL A 4 -8.18 11.43 10.92
CA VAL A 4 -7.57 10.21 11.46
C VAL A 4 -7.40 9.20 10.33
N ILE A 5 -6.18 8.67 10.17
CA ILE A 5 -5.81 7.76 9.08
C ILE A 5 -5.27 6.41 9.54
N ASP A 6 -5.22 6.18 10.86
CA ASP A 6 -4.54 5.02 11.47
C ASP A 6 -5.02 3.69 10.87
N ASP A 7 -6.33 3.52 10.71
CA ASP A 7 -6.92 2.31 10.13
C ASP A 7 -6.54 2.10 8.66
N ASP A 8 -6.35 3.17 7.90
CA ASP A 8 -5.94 3.10 6.51
C ASP A 8 -4.48 2.72 6.36
N VAL A 9 -3.63 3.38 7.16
CA VAL A 9 -2.20 3.10 7.21
C VAL A 9 -1.96 1.67 7.70
N ALA A 10 -2.64 1.24 8.77
CA ALA A 10 -2.52 -0.11 9.31
C ALA A 10 -2.91 -1.17 8.29
N PHE A 11 -4.04 -1.00 7.60
CA PHE A 11 -4.48 -1.96 6.58
C PHE A 11 -3.51 -2.02 5.39
N LEU A 12 -3.01 -0.88 4.91
CA LEU A 12 -2.06 -0.86 3.79
C LEU A 12 -0.71 -1.48 4.16
N ARG A 13 -0.24 -1.24 5.40
CA ARG A 13 0.96 -1.91 5.94
C ARG A 13 0.79 -3.42 6.03
N GLU A 14 -0.38 -3.90 6.43
CA GLU A 14 -0.67 -5.34 6.43
C GLU A 14 -0.51 -5.93 5.02
N GLN A 15 -1.06 -5.26 3.99
CA GLN A 15 -0.93 -5.76 2.62
C GLN A 15 0.53 -5.69 2.10
N ILE A 16 1.25 -4.63 2.47
CA ILE A 16 2.70 -4.49 2.20
C ILE A 16 3.49 -5.64 2.84
N ASP A 17 3.18 -5.99 4.09
CA ASP A 17 3.88 -7.06 4.79
C ASP A 17 3.57 -8.44 4.19
N VAL A 18 2.31 -8.69 3.80
CA VAL A 18 1.97 -9.90 3.04
C VAL A 18 2.75 -9.94 1.73
N LEU A 19 2.83 -8.83 0.99
CA LEU A 19 3.61 -8.76 -0.25
C LEU A 19 5.11 -8.99 -0.03
N LYS A 20 5.69 -8.43 1.05
CA LYS A 20 7.10 -8.70 1.44
C LYS A 20 7.32 -10.19 1.70
N GLN A 21 6.39 -10.86 2.38
CA GLN A 21 6.52 -12.30 2.66
C GLN A 21 6.39 -13.14 1.40
N LEU A 22 5.42 -12.83 0.52
CA LEU A 22 5.33 -13.45 -0.81
C LEU A 22 6.62 -13.19 -1.61
N GLY A 23 7.17 -11.99 -1.49
CA GLY A 23 8.41 -11.53 -2.11
C GLY A 23 9.62 -12.43 -1.82
N ARG A 24 9.69 -12.96 -0.59
CA ARG A 24 10.83 -13.76 -0.08
C ARG A 24 10.74 -15.25 -0.38
N ARG A 25 9.58 -15.75 -0.82
CA ARG A 25 9.39 -17.17 -1.10
C ARG A 25 10.05 -17.55 -2.43
N GLU A 26 10.73 -18.71 -2.45
CA GLU A 26 11.32 -19.27 -3.67
C GLU A 26 10.27 -19.59 -4.73
N SER A 27 9.08 -20.02 -4.29
CA SER A 27 7.94 -20.27 -5.15
C SER A 27 6.63 -19.76 -4.54
N VAL A 28 5.81 -19.15 -5.40
CA VAL A 28 4.45 -18.70 -5.11
C VAL A 28 3.59 -19.16 -6.26
N SER A 29 2.46 -19.82 -5.97
CA SER A 29 1.55 -20.30 -7.01
C SER A 29 0.77 -19.15 -7.67
N GLU A 30 0.33 -19.35 -8.90
CA GLU A 30 -0.52 -18.39 -9.61
C GLU A 30 -1.83 -18.11 -8.85
N GLY A 31 -2.40 -19.12 -8.18
CA GLY A 31 -3.60 -18.94 -7.35
C GLY A 31 -3.36 -18.03 -6.15
N GLU A 32 -2.22 -18.17 -5.46
CA GLU A 32 -1.85 -17.26 -4.37
C GLU A 32 -1.62 -15.83 -4.85
N ILE A 33 -0.98 -15.66 -6.01
CA ILE A 33 -0.79 -14.34 -6.64
C ILE A 33 -2.15 -13.73 -7.01
N TYR A 34 -3.05 -14.51 -7.60
CA TYR A 34 -4.39 -14.07 -7.98
C TYR A 34 -5.20 -13.62 -6.76
N ASP A 35 -5.27 -14.43 -5.70
CA ASP A 35 -5.99 -14.09 -4.47
C ASP A 35 -5.43 -12.83 -3.82
N PHE A 36 -4.10 -12.69 -3.80
CA PHE A 36 -3.46 -11.48 -3.30
C PHE A 36 -3.77 -10.26 -4.18
N SER A 37 -3.76 -10.42 -5.51
CA SER A 37 -4.01 -9.32 -6.46
C SER A 37 -5.38 -8.66 -6.26
N ILE A 38 -6.41 -9.44 -5.90
CA ILE A 38 -7.76 -8.93 -5.61
C ILE A 38 -7.73 -8.02 -4.38
N ARG A 39 -7.09 -8.49 -3.29
CA ARG A 39 -6.99 -7.72 -2.04
C ARG A 39 -6.15 -6.47 -2.24
N TRP A 40 -5.02 -6.63 -2.93
CA TRP A 40 -4.11 -5.55 -3.28
C TRP A 40 -4.81 -4.47 -4.10
N GLY A 41 -5.50 -4.84 -5.18
CA GLY A 41 -6.27 -3.91 -6.01
C GLY A 41 -7.35 -3.19 -5.20
N THR A 42 -8.06 -3.89 -4.32
CA THR A 42 -9.06 -3.28 -3.43
C THR A 42 -8.42 -2.24 -2.50
N ALA A 43 -7.24 -2.55 -1.93
CA ALA A 43 -6.50 -1.63 -1.08
C ALA A 43 -6.08 -0.36 -1.83
N LEU A 44 -5.56 -0.53 -3.06
CA LEU A 44 -5.06 0.55 -3.90
C LEU A 44 -6.17 1.41 -4.54
N ALA A 45 -7.37 0.86 -4.74
CA ALA A 45 -8.52 1.61 -5.26
C ALA A 45 -9.32 2.30 -4.15
N GLY A 46 -9.25 1.80 -2.91
CA GLY A 46 -10.05 2.31 -1.79
C GLY A 46 -9.28 3.22 -0.84
N ARG A 47 -8.37 2.62 -0.07
CA ARG A 47 -7.73 3.31 1.06
C ARG A 47 -6.58 4.21 0.62
N LEU A 48 -5.75 3.76 -0.32
CA LEU A 48 -4.62 4.56 -0.79
C LEU A 48 -5.06 5.91 -1.40
N PRO A 49 -6.06 5.98 -2.32
CA PRO A 49 -6.45 7.25 -2.91
C PRO A 49 -7.01 8.23 -1.88
N ARG A 50 -7.65 7.72 -0.82
CA ARG A 50 -8.12 8.54 0.30
C ARG A 50 -6.97 9.17 1.08
N LEU A 51 -5.91 8.40 1.39
CA LEU A 51 -4.72 8.95 2.04
C LEU A 51 -4.04 10.01 1.19
N VAL A 52 -3.89 9.73 -0.12
CA VAL A 52 -3.30 10.69 -1.05
C VAL A 52 -4.14 11.97 -1.11
N HIS A 53 -5.47 11.84 -1.16
CA HIS A 53 -6.37 12.98 -1.14
C HIS A 53 -6.16 13.86 0.10
N TYR A 54 -6.13 13.26 1.30
CA TYR A 54 -5.93 14.01 2.54
C TYR A 54 -4.55 14.67 2.63
N SER A 55 -3.48 13.99 2.20
CA SER A 55 -2.15 14.58 2.15
C SER A 55 -2.10 15.76 1.17
N SER A 56 -2.70 15.62 -0.03
CA SER A 56 -2.73 16.69 -1.04
C SER A 56 -3.47 17.96 -0.58
N LEU A 57 -4.44 17.79 0.33
CA LEU A 57 -5.21 18.89 0.92
C LEU A 57 -4.61 19.41 2.24
N GLN A 58 -3.43 18.91 2.66
CA GLN A 58 -2.79 19.26 3.93
C GLN A 58 -3.70 19.02 5.15
N LEU A 59 -4.52 17.96 5.09
CA LEU A 59 -5.47 17.59 6.15
C LEU A 59 -4.88 16.60 7.17
N LEU A 60 -3.67 16.10 6.92
CA LEU A 60 -2.91 15.28 7.85
C LEU A 60 -2.17 16.18 8.82
N ASP A 61 -2.15 15.80 10.11
CA ASP A 61 -1.24 16.42 11.05
C ASP A 61 0.20 15.96 10.79
N VAL A 62 1.17 16.54 11.52
CA VAL A 62 2.59 16.23 11.32
C VAL A 62 2.88 14.72 11.47
N PRO A 63 2.38 14.01 12.50
CA PRO A 63 2.51 12.56 12.60
C PRO A 63 1.89 11.83 11.40
N GLY A 64 0.66 12.15 11.02
CA GLY A 64 -0.04 11.50 9.91
C GLY A 64 0.66 11.72 8.56
N GLN A 65 1.21 12.91 8.33
CA GLN A 65 1.99 13.20 7.12
C GLN A 65 3.27 12.36 7.07
N HIS A 66 3.99 12.25 8.20
CA HIS A 66 5.18 11.41 8.29
C HIS A 66 4.87 9.92 8.08
N GLU A 67 3.74 9.44 8.62
CA GLU A 67 3.29 8.06 8.39
C GLU A 67 2.96 7.79 6.92
N PHE A 68 2.26 8.71 6.25
CA PHE A 68 1.93 8.60 4.85
C PHE A 68 3.19 8.61 3.95
N GLU A 69 4.16 9.48 4.24
CA GLU A 69 5.43 9.51 3.51
C GLU A 69 6.24 8.22 3.68
N SER A 70 6.28 7.69 4.90
CA SER A 70 6.89 6.41 5.20
C SER A 70 6.23 5.28 4.41
N LEU A 71 4.89 5.23 4.40
CA LEU A 71 4.11 4.26 3.62
C LEU A 71 4.42 4.35 2.11
N CYS A 72 4.53 5.58 1.57
CA CYS A 72 4.93 5.78 0.17
C CYS A 72 6.35 5.25 -0.11
N GLY A 73 7.27 5.41 0.84
CA GLY A 73 8.61 4.82 0.76
C GLY A 73 8.56 3.30 0.68
N GLU A 74 7.74 2.66 1.52
CA GLU A 74 7.55 1.20 1.51
C GLU A 74 6.97 0.69 0.19
N PHE A 75 5.97 1.38 -0.38
CA PHE A 75 5.42 1.03 -1.69
C PHE A 75 6.47 1.12 -2.81
N ARG A 76 7.29 2.17 -2.82
CA ARG A 76 8.36 2.34 -3.84
C ARG A 76 9.40 1.22 -3.74
N ALA A 77 9.77 0.83 -2.52
CA ALA A 77 10.71 -0.26 -2.26
C ALA A 77 10.20 -1.64 -2.72
N LEU A 78 8.89 -1.79 -2.96
CA LEU A 78 8.28 -3.03 -3.42
C LEU A 78 8.04 -3.11 -4.94
N SER A 79 8.46 -2.09 -5.70
CA SER A 79 8.27 -2.02 -7.16
C SER A 79 8.69 -3.30 -7.90
N ASP A 80 9.88 -3.83 -7.60
CA ASP A 80 10.37 -5.07 -8.23
C ASP A 80 9.46 -6.28 -7.95
N VAL A 81 8.94 -6.39 -6.72
CA VAL A 81 8.06 -7.51 -6.33
C VAL A 81 6.68 -7.35 -6.97
N ILE A 82 6.17 -6.11 -7.03
CA ILE A 82 4.92 -5.76 -7.72
C ILE A 82 5.00 -6.15 -9.18
N ASP A 83 6.09 -5.78 -9.86
CA ASP A 83 6.28 -6.08 -11.28
C ASP A 83 6.45 -7.60 -11.51
N ARG A 84 7.24 -8.27 -10.67
CA ARG A 84 7.44 -9.73 -10.75
C ARG A 84 6.14 -10.52 -10.63
N PHE A 85 5.21 -10.06 -9.79
CA PHE A 85 3.91 -10.69 -9.60
C PHE A 85 2.80 -10.09 -10.48
N GLY A 86 3.09 -9.12 -11.35
CA GLY A 86 2.11 -8.50 -12.25
C GLY A 86 0.99 -7.76 -11.51
N LEU A 87 1.27 -7.21 -10.33
CA LEU A 87 0.29 -6.54 -9.48
C LEU A 87 0.05 -5.10 -9.94
N ALA A 88 -1.12 -4.55 -9.60
CA ALA A 88 -1.42 -3.14 -9.84
C ALA A 88 -0.40 -2.23 -9.11
N ARG A 89 0.08 -1.18 -9.79
CA ARG A 89 1.02 -0.23 -9.18
C ARG A 89 0.30 0.82 -8.32
N PRO A 90 0.82 1.14 -7.13
CA PRO A 90 0.27 2.20 -6.28
C PRO A 90 0.43 3.57 -6.95
N GLN A 91 -0.64 4.36 -6.96
CA GLN A 91 -0.64 5.73 -7.47
C GLN A 91 -0.31 6.67 -6.32
N LEU A 92 0.98 6.98 -6.19
CA LEU A 92 1.52 7.90 -5.18
C LEU A 92 1.69 9.25 -5.91
N HIS A 93 0.91 10.26 -5.54
CA HIS A 93 0.99 11.59 -6.15
C HIS A 93 2.35 12.27 -5.92
#